data_AF-A0A1W2FN77-F1
#
_entry.id   AF-A0A1W2FN77-F1
#
_cell.length_a   1.000
_cell.length_b   1.000
_cell.length_c   1.000
_cell.angle_alpha   90.00
_cell.angle_beta   90.00
_cell.angle_gamma   90.00
#
_symmetry.space_group_name_H-M   'P 1'
#
loop_
_entity.id
_entity.type
_entity.pdbx_description
1 polymer ?
#
loop_
_entity_poly.entity_id
_entity_poly.type
_entity_poly.pdbx_seq_one_letter_code
_entity_poly.pdbx_strand_id
1 'polypeptide(L)'
;MSDLVVECPVRLTESNRDELRLLYADLRDHYARRDARNGTRTTLHFLWTGVLDDELIGATYADQRHVFAGSRPVMNSRRDSEGLQETNRWLSAPAQPNGASLRT
;
A
#
# COMPACT_ATOMS: atom_id res chain seq x y z
N MET A 1 -6.17 -22.11 10.23
CA MET A 1 -5.40 -20.96 9.74
C MET A 1 -6.20 -19.72 10.10
N SER A 2 -5.70 -18.90 11.02
CA SER A 2 -6.37 -17.66 11.44
C SER A 2 -5.93 -16.51 10.56
N ASP A 3 -6.86 -15.62 10.24
CA ASP A 3 -6.57 -14.38 9.52
C ASP A 3 -6.37 -13.26 10.53
N LEU A 4 -5.31 -12.48 10.35
CA LEU A 4 -4.98 -11.31 11.17
C LEU A 4 -4.85 -10.09 10.27
N VAL A 5 -5.49 -8.98 10.64
CA VAL A 5 -5.26 -7.67 10.02
C VAL A 5 -4.44 -6.83 10.97
N VAL A 6 -3.35 -6.25 10.47
CA VAL A 6 -2.52 -5.30 11.22
C VAL A 6 -2.57 -3.96 10.53
N GLU A 7 -3.03 -2.95 11.25
CA GLU A 7 -3.00 -1.56 10.78
C GLU A 7 -1.59 -1.00 10.90
N CYS A 8 -1.15 -0.32 9.84
CA CYS A 8 0.16 0.32 9.72
C CYS A 8 -0.04 1.79 9.34
N PRO A 9 -0.22 2.69 10.33
CA PRO A 9 -0.25 4.11 10.07
C PRO A 9 1.07 4.58 9.48
N VAL A 10 1.03 5.23 8.32
CA VAL A 10 2.21 5.74 7.62
C VAL A 10 1.94 7.17 7.20
N ARG A 11 2.89 8.06 7.54
CA ARG A 11 2.90 9.43 7.06
C ARG A 11 3.85 9.52 5.87
N LEU A 12 3.32 9.84 4.69
CA LEU A 12 4.11 10.08 3.49
C LEU A 12 4.65 11.50 3.50
N THR A 13 5.92 11.63 3.12
CA THR A 13 6.59 12.90 2.84
C THR A 13 7.31 12.79 1.51
N GLU A 14 7.71 13.92 0.93
CA GLU A 14 8.45 13.95 -0.34
C GLU A 14 9.78 13.19 -0.28
N SER A 15 10.34 12.98 0.92
CA SER A 15 11.69 12.46 1.12
C SER A 15 11.77 11.07 1.77
N ASN A 16 10.69 10.54 2.34
CA ASN A 16 10.79 9.31 3.16
C ASN A 16 10.58 8.01 2.39
N ARG A 17 10.48 8.06 1.07
CA ARG A 17 10.22 6.88 0.23
C ARG A 17 11.23 5.75 0.45
N ASP A 18 12.52 6.07 0.57
CA ASP A 18 13.56 5.07 0.79
C ASP A 18 13.49 4.43 2.19
N GLU A 19 13.16 5.21 3.20
CA GLU A 19 12.92 4.71 4.56
C GLU A 19 11.71 3.75 4.59
N LEU A 20 10.66 4.08 3.82
CA LEU A 20 9.48 3.22 3.70
C LEU A 20 9.79 1.88 3.03
N ARG A 21 10.70 1.85 2.04
CA ARG A 21 11.14 0.60 1.41
C ARG A 21 11.82 -0.33 2.41
N LEU A 22 12.66 0.22 3.29
CA LEU A 22 13.30 -0.54 4.37
C LEU A 22 12.26 -1.08 5.33
N LEU A 23 11.30 -0.23 5.75
CA LEU A 23 10.18 -0.65 6.60
C LEU A 23 9.36 -1.79 5.97
N TYR A 24 9.05 -1.71 4.68
CA TYR A 24 8.31 -2.77 3.99
C TYR A 24 9.06 -4.09 3.98
N ALA A 25 10.37 -4.07 3.76
CA ALA A 25 11.20 -5.26 3.80
C ALA A 25 11.22 -5.89 5.20
N ASP A 26 11.36 -5.07 6.24
CA ASP A 26 11.35 -5.52 7.63
C ASP A 26 10.00 -6.12 8.03
N LEU A 27 8.89 -5.46 7.68
CA LEU A 27 7.54 -5.98 7.92
C LEU A 27 7.30 -7.29 7.14
N ARG A 28 7.80 -7.38 5.90
CA ARG A 28 7.74 -8.61 5.12
C ARG A 28 8.44 -9.74 5.87
N ASP A 29 9.69 -9.55 6.27
CA ASP A 29 10.47 -10.62 6.87
C ASP A 29 9.93 -10.99 8.26
N HIS A 30 9.53 -10.00 9.06
CA HIS A 30 8.93 -10.21 10.37
C HIS A 30 7.66 -11.08 10.28
N TYR A 31 6.68 -10.65 9.49
CA TYR A 31 5.41 -11.37 9.43
C TYR A 31 5.51 -12.68 8.65
N ALA A 32 6.50 -12.86 7.75
CA ALA A 32 6.76 -14.18 7.13
C ALA A 32 7.11 -15.22 8.21
N ARG A 33 8.06 -14.86 9.07
CA ARG A 33 8.56 -15.75 10.13
C ARG A 33 7.51 -15.99 11.20
N ARG A 34 6.67 -14.99 11.49
CA ARG A 34 5.56 -15.12 12.44
C ARG A 34 4.46 -16.03 11.89
N ASP A 35 4.03 -15.78 10.67
CA ASP A 35 2.95 -16.53 10.01
C ASP A 35 3.30 -18.00 9.86
N ALA A 36 4.54 -18.30 9.42
CA ALA A 36 5.04 -19.67 9.29
C ALA A 36 5.09 -20.42 10.65
N ARG A 37 5.40 -19.71 11.74
CA ARG A 37 5.47 -20.29 13.09
C ARG A 37 4.10 -20.54 13.70
N ASN A 38 3.16 -19.62 13.47
CA ASN A 38 1.88 -19.60 14.17
C ASN A 38 0.73 -20.18 13.33
N GLY A 39 0.96 -20.51 12.05
CA GLY A 39 -0.10 -20.93 11.14
C GLY A 39 -1.14 -19.85 10.87
N THR A 40 -0.71 -18.59 10.89
CA THR A 40 -1.54 -17.38 10.69
C THR A 40 -1.30 -16.82 9.29
N ARG A 41 -2.29 -16.12 8.73
CA ARG A 41 -2.11 -15.27 7.55
C ARG A 41 -2.32 -13.82 7.93
N THR A 42 -1.24 -13.04 7.91
CA THR A 42 -1.32 -11.62 8.21
C THR A 42 -1.56 -10.80 6.95
N THR A 43 -2.57 -9.94 7.00
CA THR A 43 -2.79 -8.84 6.05
C THR A 43 -2.29 -7.55 6.66
N LEU A 44 -1.37 -6.89 5.97
CA LEU A 44 -0.88 -5.56 6.37
C LEU A 44 -1.76 -4.49 5.74
N HIS A 45 -2.33 -3.60 6.56
CA HIS A 45 -3.18 -2.50 6.10
C HIS A 45 -2.48 -1.17 6.33
N PHE A 46 -1.90 -0.60 5.28
CA PHE A 46 -1.26 0.70 5.36
C PHE A 46 -2.28 1.82 5.26
N LEU A 47 -2.26 2.70 6.25
CA LEU A 47 -3.09 3.90 6.34
C LEU A 47 -2.22 5.12 6.05
N TRP A 48 -2.27 5.61 4.81
CA TRP A 48 -1.45 6.74 4.35
C TRP A 48 -2.04 8.08 4.74
N THR A 49 -1.20 8.96 5.27
CA THR A 49 -1.49 10.35 5.64
C THR A 49 -0.34 11.25 5.16
N GLY A 50 -0.50 12.57 5.19
CA GLY A 50 0.60 13.51 4.86
C GLY A 50 0.52 14.02 3.42
N VAL A 51 1.65 14.04 2.71
CA VAL A 51 1.69 14.46 1.30
C VAL A 51 1.12 13.32 0.46
N LEU A 52 -0.10 13.51 -0.03
CA LEU A 52 -0.84 12.50 -0.78
C LEU A 52 -0.96 12.87 -2.26
N ASP A 53 0.12 13.33 -2.88
CA ASP A 53 0.15 13.51 -4.32
C ASP A 53 0.11 12.15 -5.03
N ASP A 54 -0.49 12.12 -6.22
CA ASP A 54 -0.76 10.86 -6.92
C ASP A 54 0.52 10.19 -7.46
N GLU A 55 1.58 10.95 -7.74
CA GLU A 55 2.85 10.42 -8.22
C GLU A 55 3.59 9.69 -7.09
N LEU A 56 3.77 10.34 -5.93
CA LEU A 56 4.37 9.77 -4.73
C LEU A 56 3.59 8.54 -4.28
N ILE A 57 2.27 8.58 -4.34
CA ILE A 57 1.45 7.43 -3.97
C ILE A 57 1.59 6.30 -4.97
N GLY A 58 1.54 6.58 -6.27
CA GLY A 58 1.78 5.55 -7.29
C GLY A 58 3.15 4.89 -7.12
N ALA A 59 4.18 5.71 -6.84
CA ALA A 59 5.54 5.26 -6.61
C ALA A 59 5.67 4.40 -5.33
N THR A 60 5.03 4.82 -4.23
CA THR A 60 5.00 4.10 -2.96
C THR A 60 4.26 2.77 -3.10
N TYR A 61 3.13 2.75 -3.81
CA TYR A 61 2.38 1.55 -4.12
C TYR A 61 3.18 0.56 -4.96
N ALA A 62 3.89 1.03 -5.98
CA ALA A 62 4.76 0.21 -6.80
C ALA A 62 5.86 -0.46 -5.97
N ASP A 63 6.46 0.28 -5.02
CA ASP A 63 7.47 -0.26 -4.11
C ASP A 63 6.89 -1.34 -3.19
N GLN A 64 5.72 -1.11 -2.59
CA GLN A 64 5.03 -2.14 -1.80
C GLN A 64 4.77 -3.39 -2.64
N ARG A 65 4.26 -3.21 -3.86
CA ARG A 65 4.02 -4.34 -4.76
C ARG A 65 5.31 -5.10 -5.06
N HIS A 66 6.41 -4.40 -5.29
CA HIS A 66 7.72 -5.03 -5.52
C HIS A 66 8.19 -5.82 -4.30
N VAL A 67 8.08 -5.25 -3.09
CA VAL A 67 8.53 -5.90 -1.85
C VAL A 67 7.65 -7.08 -1.46
N PHE A 68 6.33 -6.94 -1.59
CA PHE A 68 5.37 -7.93 -1.11
C PHE A 68 4.87 -8.92 -2.18
N ALA A 69 5.19 -8.73 -3.47
CA ALA A 69 4.70 -9.52 -4.60
C ALA A 69 4.54 -11.02 -4.28
N GLY A 70 3.29 -11.48 -4.18
CA GLY A 70 2.93 -12.89 -3.97
C GLY A 70 3.20 -13.45 -2.56
N SER A 71 3.93 -12.73 -1.71
CA SER A 71 4.30 -13.20 -0.37
C SER A 71 3.18 -13.04 0.67
N ARG A 72 2.28 -12.06 0.48
CA ARG A 72 1.15 -11.79 1.41
C ARG A 72 0.15 -10.77 0.87
N PRO A 73 -1.08 -10.78 1.41
CA PRO A 73 -2.05 -9.72 1.15
C PRO A 73 -1.63 -8.38 1.79
N VAL A 74 -1.78 -7.30 1.02
CA VAL A 74 -1.56 -5.92 1.47
C VAL A 74 -2.79 -5.08 1.12
N MET A 75 -3.29 -4.33 2.10
CA MET A 75 -4.35 -3.34 1.97
C MET A 75 -3.77 -1.94 2.07
N ASN A 76 -4.27 -1.01 1.25
CA ASN A 76 -3.88 0.40 1.33
C ASN A 76 -5.13 1.27 1.38
N SER A 77 -5.09 2.27 2.26
CA SER A 77 -6.08 3.33 2.31
C SER A 77 -5.41 4.68 2.49
N ARG A 78 -5.96 5.71 1.87
CA ARG A 78 -5.63 7.11 2.14
C ARG A 78 -6.57 7.62 3.22
N ARG A 79 -6.03 8.35 4.19
CA ARG A 79 -6.83 9.13 5.14
C ARG A 79 -6.67 10.61 4.77
N ASP A 80 -7.69 11.15 4.12
CA ASP A 80 -7.80 12.58 3.82
C ASP A 80 -8.71 13.28 4.84
N SER A 81 -8.98 14.57 4.64
CA SER A 81 -9.87 15.36 5.49
C SER A 81 -11.34 14.91 5.44
N GLU A 82 -11.74 14.11 4.44
CA GLU A 82 -13.13 13.66 4.23
C GLU A 82 -13.36 12.22 4.71
N GLY A 83 -12.32 11.41 4.91
CA GLY A 83 -12.45 10.09 5.52
C GLY A 83 -11.35 9.09 5.14
N LEU A 84 -11.66 7.80 5.31
CA LEU A 84 -10.79 6.69 4.91
C LEU A 84 -11.22 6.18 3.53
N GLN A 85 -10.34 6.26 2.54
CA GLN A 85 -10.60 5.79 1.17
C GLN A 85 -9.70 4.59 0.84
N GLU A 86 -10.29 3.45 0.47
CA GLU A 86 -9.54 2.27 0.00
C GLU A 86 -8.93 2.54 -1.39
N THR A 87 -7.61 2.37 -1.53
CA THR A 87 -6.87 2.79 -2.73
C THR A 87 -6.40 1.67 -3.63
N ASN A 88 -6.37 0.43 -3.14
CA ASN A 88 -5.89 -0.71 -3.92
C ASN A 88 -6.61 -0.89 -5.26
N ARG A 89 -7.94 -0.73 -5.29
CA ARG A 89 -8.75 -0.88 -6.51
C ARG A 89 -8.43 0.18 -7.56
N TRP A 90 -8.22 1.42 -7.11
CA TRP A 90 -7.89 2.55 -7.99
C TRP A 90 -6.46 2.42 -8.55
N LEU A 91 -5.50 2.02 -7.72
CA LEU A 91 -4.09 1.84 -8.11
C LEU A 91 -3.82 0.57 -8.93
N SER A 92 -4.73 -0.40 -8.87
CA SER A 92 -4.66 -1.63 -9.68
C SER A 92 -5.34 -1.49 -11.04
N ALA A 93 -6.09 -0.41 -11.28
CA ALA A 93 -6.72 -0.17 -12.57
C ALA A 93 -5.67 0.23 -13.61
N PRO A 94 -5.72 -0.29 -14.85
CA PRO A 94 -4.87 0.21 -15.93
C PRO A 94 -5.17 1.69 -16.15
N ALA A 95 -4.13 2.50 -16.36
CA ALA A 95 -4.27 3.91 -16.67
C ALA A 95 -5.27 4.07 -17.84
N GLN A 96 -6.41 4.73 -17.61
CA GLN A 96 -7.34 5.00 -18.70
C GLN A 96 -6.65 5.97 -19.67
N PRO A 97 -6.49 5.60 -20.95
CA PRO A 97 -6.00 6.56 -21.94
C PRO A 97 -7.06 7.63 -22.13
N ASN A 98 -6.72 8.87 -21.80
CA ASN A 98 -7.37 10.13 -22.17
C ASN A 98 -8.71 9.99 -22.93
N GLY A 99 -9.82 10.11 -22.21
CA GLY A 99 -11.11 10.48 -22.78
C GLY A 99 -11.15 11.98 -23.10
N ALA A 100 -10.23 12.47 -23.94
CA ALA A 100 -10.38 13.77 -24.57
C ALA A 100 -11.50 13.65 -25.60
N SER A 101 -12.74 13.90 -25.16
CA SER A 101 -13.89 14.03 -26.05
C SER A 101 -13.73 15.32 -26.85
N LEU A 102 -13.06 15.22 -28.01
CA LEU A 102 -13.13 16.24 -29.05
C LEU A 102 -14.55 16.23 -29.60
N ARG A 103 -15.33 17.24 -29.21
CA ARG A 103 -16.53 17.68 -29.90
C ARG A 103 -16.18 17.99 -31.36
N THR A 104 -16.85 17.31 -32.29
CA THR A 104 -17.22 17.84 -33.61
C THR A 104 -18.58 17.30 -33.96
#